data_AF-A0A7S4NF70-F1
#
_entry.id   AF-A0A7S4NF70-F1
#
_cell.length_a   1.000
_cell.length_b   1.000
_cell.length_c   1.000
_cell.angle_alpha   90.00
_cell.angle_beta   90.00
_cell.angle_gamma   90.00
#
_symmetry.space_group_name_H-M   'P 1'
#
loop_
_entity.id
_entity.type
_entity.pdbx_description
1 polymer ?
#
loop_
_entity_poly.entity_id
_entity_poly.type
_entity_poly.pdbx_seq_one_letter_code
_entity_poly.pdbx_strand_id
1 'polypeptide(L)'
;HVVGSVAGRQAPGGRSPSSRGDADGACRDCKIAFVDIGYPSGGLRLPDPITNLMKAGSSTDAELHCASWGVWYWYMDGYNDDERNIDHYLHQNPDYLVFVATGNEGNHKREDQETTIRGPGNAKNIVSVGSSQSMGPDLFDRMRGMDYLSDFSSRGPTPDGRMKPDVVAPGHHIYSARARPSRTGECSGSDGHHHMAGTSMANPIVVGTAALVREYFMEGYHPSGQRNGRDKLTPSGSLIKAVLMNGAQFLKGTDNGSRVTTIRPYDSNQGFGRISMIDSLPLDRKNEITMEIVDRKRIYNGQTDEIEVAIDKRGNGGNGGGCSYSDLSVTLVWADSLSLTSCKQCLNDDLDLIVIRMPDRKVYYPNGGYSRDGRNNAERVRTSTSHGDRFVIRVKAYDLSSQYQTYALSAVGCLGDPRPPEPTNEPTPAPTAFPKNIETTKTKYDLGESITAVFANPNPTKNEFIAIYRSGVESGSGTVPFGTTDWAFSCGTKTCASSSNTKMVKKGRVKFDDGVNEEGDYRVFLLKDTEAPYQVIKKSRPFSVSKSSSSGVHTGIMFDV
;
A
#
# COMPACT_ATOMS: atom_id res chain seq x y z
N HIS A 1 -2.02 26.09 16.85
CA HIS A 1 -1.34 25.36 15.77
C HIS A 1 -1.98 23.99 15.56
N VAL A 2 -1.80 23.01 16.46
CA VAL A 2 -2.41 21.65 16.34
C VAL A 2 -3.91 21.68 15.98
N VAL A 3 -4.75 22.37 16.76
CA VAL A 3 -6.19 22.50 16.47
C VAL A 3 -6.47 23.18 15.11
N GLY A 4 -5.64 24.15 14.74
CA GLY A 4 -5.73 24.85 13.46
C GLY A 4 -5.47 23.90 12.29
N SER A 5 -4.51 22.99 12.41
CA SER A 5 -4.25 21.96 11.39
C SER A 5 -5.37 20.92 11.27
N VAL A 6 -6.16 20.70 12.34
CA VAL A 6 -7.36 19.85 12.26
C VAL A 6 -8.49 20.57 11.54
N ALA A 7 -8.94 21.71 12.09
CA ALA A 7 -10.20 22.34 11.70
C ALA A 7 -10.15 23.87 11.66
N GLY A 8 -8.96 24.46 11.51
CA GLY A 8 -8.82 25.89 11.33
C GLY A 8 -9.53 26.33 10.06
N ARG A 9 -10.24 27.46 10.12
CA ARG A 9 -10.78 28.13 8.95
C ARG A 9 -10.39 29.59 9.01
N GLN A 10 -9.66 30.06 8.01
CA GLN A 10 -9.28 31.46 7.99
C GLN A 10 -10.52 32.32 7.69
N ALA A 11 -10.72 33.38 8.47
CA ALA A 11 -11.76 34.38 8.21
C ALA A 11 -11.12 35.79 8.22
N PRO A 12 -11.41 36.64 7.23
CA PRO A 12 -11.12 38.07 7.38
C PRO A 12 -12.08 38.74 8.37
N GLY A 13 -11.53 39.32 9.45
CA GLY A 13 -12.28 40.10 10.42
C GLY A 13 -13.25 39.28 11.29
N GLY A 14 -13.07 37.96 11.34
CA GLY A 14 -13.79 37.02 12.21
C GLY A 14 -15.23 36.78 11.80
N ARG A 15 -15.62 37.21 10.60
CA ARG A 15 -17.03 37.26 10.16
C ARG A 15 -17.28 36.51 8.86
N SER A 16 -16.39 36.68 7.89
CA SER A 16 -16.52 36.05 6.59
C SER A 16 -15.34 35.13 6.38
N PRO A 17 -15.55 33.85 6.04
CA PRO A 17 -14.44 32.97 5.63
C PRO A 17 -13.67 33.55 4.44
N SER A 18 -12.34 33.41 4.43
CA SER A 18 -11.56 33.75 3.23
C SER A 18 -11.93 32.83 2.07
N SER A 19 -11.83 33.35 0.86
CA SER A 19 -11.99 32.56 -0.37
C SER A 19 -10.76 31.69 -0.70
N ARG A 20 -9.61 32.01 -0.10
CA ARG A 20 -8.37 31.23 -0.19
C ARG A 20 -8.04 30.67 1.19
N GLY A 21 -7.92 29.35 1.27
CA GLY A 21 -7.74 28.57 2.49
C GLY A 21 -6.26 28.23 2.74
N ASP A 22 -5.36 29.20 2.58
CA ASP A 22 -3.91 28.94 2.58
C ASP A 22 -3.37 28.42 3.94
N ALA A 23 -4.19 28.45 5.00
CA ALA A 23 -3.94 27.85 6.32
C ALA A 23 -5.14 27.07 6.88
N ASP A 24 -6.09 26.67 6.01
CA ASP A 24 -7.25 25.88 6.43
C ASP A 24 -6.79 24.51 6.95
N GLY A 25 -7.41 24.06 8.03
CA GLY A 25 -7.22 22.72 8.56
C GLY A 25 -7.79 21.67 7.61
N ALA A 26 -7.34 20.43 7.78
CA ALA A 26 -7.75 19.32 6.92
C ALA A 26 -9.27 19.10 6.90
N CYS A 27 -9.96 19.36 8.02
CA CYS A 27 -11.42 19.42 8.12
C CYS A 27 -11.87 20.79 8.67
N ARG A 28 -11.73 21.84 7.87
CA ARG A 28 -12.04 23.23 8.27
C ARG A 28 -13.45 23.51 8.82
N ASP A 29 -14.42 22.62 8.55
CA ASP A 29 -15.80 22.76 9.02
C ASP A 29 -16.12 21.80 10.21
N CYS A 30 -15.13 21.03 10.67
CA CYS A 30 -15.27 20.19 11.85
C CYS A 30 -15.44 20.99 13.13
N LYS A 31 -16.26 20.49 14.05
CA LYS A 31 -16.37 21.01 15.42
C LYS A 31 -15.21 20.48 16.28
N ILE A 32 -14.84 21.26 17.29
CA ILE A 32 -13.73 20.94 18.20
C ILE A 32 -14.23 20.88 19.64
N ALA A 33 -13.95 19.76 20.31
CA ALA A 33 -13.86 19.70 21.76
C ALA A 33 -12.39 19.85 22.15
N PHE A 34 -12.07 20.80 23.03
CA PHE A 34 -10.70 21.07 23.45
C PHE A 34 -10.53 20.77 24.94
N VAL A 35 -9.55 19.92 25.27
CA VAL A 35 -9.17 19.61 26.65
C VAL A 35 -7.78 20.21 26.90
N ASP A 36 -7.72 21.23 27.74
CA ASP A 36 -6.44 21.84 28.13
C ASP A 36 -5.76 20.99 29.21
N ILE A 37 -4.63 20.40 28.85
CA ILE A 37 -3.74 19.64 29.75
C ILE A 37 -2.45 20.40 30.03
N GLY A 38 -2.33 21.65 29.57
CA GLY A 38 -1.15 22.49 29.81
C GLY A 38 -1.02 22.87 31.28
N TYR A 39 0.20 22.81 31.79
CA TYR A 39 0.49 23.29 33.14
C TYR A 39 1.15 24.68 33.09
N PRO A 40 0.77 25.65 33.97
CA PRO A 40 1.25 27.03 33.88
C PRO A 40 2.78 27.21 33.92
N SER A 41 3.52 26.32 34.58
CA SER A 41 4.99 26.36 34.62
C SER A 41 5.68 25.73 33.40
N GLY A 42 4.92 25.36 32.38
CA GLY A 42 5.38 24.54 31.26
C GLY A 42 5.21 23.05 31.55
N GLY A 43 4.93 22.28 30.50
CA GLY A 43 4.66 20.84 30.58
C GLY A 43 3.18 20.47 30.48
N LEU A 44 2.91 19.18 30.59
CA LEU A 44 1.58 18.59 30.49
C LEU A 44 1.19 17.93 31.82
N ARG A 45 -0.06 18.10 32.23
CA ARG A 45 -0.67 17.39 33.35
C ARG A 45 -1.76 16.47 32.81
N LEU A 46 -1.38 15.23 32.54
CA LEU A 46 -2.32 14.20 32.14
C LEU A 46 -3.17 13.77 33.36
N PRO A 47 -4.48 13.53 33.18
CA PRO A 47 -5.30 12.97 34.24
C PRO A 47 -4.94 11.50 34.47
N ASP A 48 -5.14 11.03 35.70
CA ASP A 48 -4.96 9.64 36.10
C ASP A 48 -6.33 9.07 36.56
N PRO A 49 -6.85 7.99 35.94
CA PRO A 49 -6.30 7.30 34.77
C PRO A 49 -6.39 8.14 33.49
N ILE A 50 -5.47 7.88 32.54
CA ILE A 50 -5.38 8.59 31.25
C ILE A 50 -6.68 8.57 30.44
N THR A 51 -7.52 7.53 30.66
CA THR A 51 -8.83 7.37 30.02
C THR A 51 -9.81 8.50 30.35
N ASN A 52 -9.55 9.29 31.39
CA ASN A 52 -10.34 10.50 31.66
C ASN A 52 -10.25 11.52 30.52
N LEU A 53 -9.17 11.55 29.73
CA LEU A 53 -9.10 12.36 28.50
C LEU A 53 -10.08 11.88 27.43
N MET A 54 -10.15 10.56 27.23
CA MET A 54 -11.07 9.96 26.27
C MET A 54 -12.52 10.13 26.72
N LYS A 55 -12.81 9.97 28.02
CA LYS A 55 -14.13 10.22 28.62
C LYS A 55 -14.57 11.67 28.51
N ALA A 56 -13.64 12.63 28.70
CA ALA A 56 -13.95 14.04 28.49
C ALA A 56 -14.35 14.30 27.03
N GLY A 57 -13.61 13.72 26.07
CA GLY A 57 -13.97 13.77 24.65
C GLY A 57 -15.33 13.13 24.35
N SER A 58 -15.54 11.89 24.78
CA SER A 58 -16.78 11.13 24.50
C SER A 58 -18.00 11.58 25.29
N SER A 59 -17.82 12.37 26.36
CA SER A 59 -18.92 13.10 27.01
C SER A 59 -19.47 14.25 26.17
N THR A 60 -18.81 14.54 25.04
CA THR A 60 -19.28 15.40 23.96
C THR A 60 -19.58 14.54 22.72
N ASP A 61 -20.02 15.16 21.61
CA ASP A 61 -20.20 14.46 20.32
C ASP A 61 -18.86 14.17 19.59
N ALA A 62 -17.72 14.26 20.27
CA ALA A 62 -16.42 14.00 19.68
C ALA A 62 -16.11 12.49 19.65
N GLU A 63 -15.78 11.96 18.48
CA GLU A 63 -15.43 10.55 18.28
C GLU A 63 -13.97 10.34 17.83
N LEU A 64 -13.28 11.42 17.47
CA LEU A 64 -11.88 11.40 17.06
C LEU A 64 -11.06 12.25 18.05
N HIS A 65 -9.99 11.66 18.60
CA HIS A 65 -9.15 12.30 19.62
C HIS A 65 -7.74 12.54 19.10
N CYS A 66 -7.30 13.80 19.11
CA CYS A 66 -5.97 14.21 18.69
C CYS A 66 -5.02 14.37 19.89
N ALA A 67 -4.05 13.47 20.03
CA ALA A 67 -3.01 13.51 21.06
C ALA A 67 -1.63 13.79 20.44
N SER A 68 -1.31 15.08 20.24
CA SER A 68 0.01 15.52 19.74
C SER A 68 1.05 15.67 20.86
N TRP A 69 1.14 14.66 21.74
CA TRP A 69 2.03 14.59 22.90
C TRP A 69 2.45 13.14 23.19
N GLY A 70 3.48 12.96 24.01
CA GLY A 70 3.99 11.66 24.43
C GLY A 70 4.97 11.82 25.60
N VAL A 71 5.50 10.70 26.09
CA VAL A 71 6.47 10.71 27.19
C VAL A 71 7.90 10.97 26.69
N TRP A 72 8.69 11.64 27.53
CA TRP A 72 10.08 11.95 27.20
C TRP A 72 11.01 10.74 27.38
N TYR A 73 12.17 10.84 26.75
CA TYR A 73 13.19 9.82 26.52
C TYR A 73 13.65 8.92 27.69
N TRP A 74 13.46 9.34 28.95
CA TRP A 74 13.85 8.56 30.14
C TRP A 74 12.68 7.79 30.77
N TYR A 75 11.46 7.95 30.25
CA TYR A 75 10.27 7.27 30.76
C TYR A 75 9.90 6.08 29.88
N MET A 76 10.07 4.89 30.46
CA MET A 76 9.43 3.61 30.13
C MET A 76 9.54 3.15 28.67
N ASP A 77 10.50 2.26 28.41
CA ASP A 77 10.54 1.46 27.20
C ASP A 77 9.47 0.34 27.27
N GLY A 78 8.37 0.49 26.53
CA GLY A 78 7.43 -0.61 26.31
C GLY A 78 5.95 -0.23 26.45
N TYR A 79 5.11 -1.26 26.35
CA TYR A 79 3.68 -1.19 26.60
C TYR A 79 3.44 -1.09 28.11
N ASN A 80 2.86 -0.01 28.60
CA ASN A 80 2.63 0.29 30.01
C ASN A 80 1.14 0.50 30.31
N ASP A 81 0.81 1.00 31.50
CA ASP A 81 -0.58 1.17 31.95
C ASP A 81 -1.35 2.17 31.08
N ASP A 82 -0.71 3.19 30.52
CA ASP A 82 -1.37 4.15 29.64
C ASP A 82 -1.81 3.49 28.34
N GLU A 83 -0.93 2.77 27.63
CA GLU A 83 -1.30 2.06 26.40
C GLU A 83 -2.32 0.96 26.68
N ARG A 84 -2.17 0.25 27.81
CA ARG A 84 -3.15 -0.75 28.26
C ARG A 84 -4.54 -0.15 28.45
N ASN A 85 -4.63 0.98 29.15
CA ASN A 85 -5.89 1.63 29.44
C ASN A 85 -6.51 2.26 28.18
N ILE A 86 -5.69 2.80 27.28
CA ILE A 86 -6.13 3.30 25.97
C ILE A 86 -6.67 2.15 25.11
N ASP A 87 -5.93 1.06 24.99
CA ASP A 87 -6.36 -0.10 24.20
C ASP A 87 -7.66 -0.70 24.75
N HIS A 88 -7.78 -0.82 26.07
CA HIS A 88 -9.01 -1.27 26.72
C HIS A 88 -10.19 -0.36 26.39
N TYR A 89 -10.01 0.96 26.49
CA TYR A 89 -11.05 1.93 26.18
C TYR A 89 -11.49 1.82 24.71
N LEU A 90 -10.55 1.75 23.77
CA LEU A 90 -10.85 1.67 22.33
C LEU A 90 -11.49 0.33 21.94
N HIS A 91 -11.12 -0.76 22.61
CA HIS A 91 -11.77 -2.06 22.42
C HIS A 91 -13.25 -2.02 22.88
N GLN A 92 -13.55 -1.29 23.97
CA GLN A 92 -14.92 -1.15 24.49
C GLN A 92 -15.76 -0.09 23.77
N ASN A 93 -15.12 0.87 23.11
CA ASN A 93 -15.78 2.00 22.44
C ASN A 93 -15.39 1.98 20.95
N PRO A 94 -15.94 1.05 20.15
CA PRO A 94 -15.49 0.79 18.78
C PRO A 94 -15.68 1.97 17.82
N ASP A 95 -16.47 2.98 18.20
CA ASP A 95 -16.76 4.16 17.38
C ASP A 95 -15.76 5.30 17.66
N TYR A 96 -15.01 5.20 18.76
CA TYR A 96 -14.03 6.20 19.18
C TYR A 96 -12.64 5.84 18.65
N LEU A 97 -11.88 6.81 18.16
CA LEU A 97 -10.52 6.59 17.66
C LEU A 97 -9.55 7.65 18.17
N VAL A 98 -8.39 7.20 18.67
CA VAL A 98 -7.33 8.07 19.19
C VAL A 98 -6.15 8.09 18.22
N PHE A 99 -5.64 9.28 17.95
CA PHE A 99 -4.49 9.53 17.08
C PHE A 99 -3.35 10.12 17.90
N VAL A 100 -2.17 9.48 17.85
CA VAL A 100 -1.02 9.86 18.69
C VAL A 100 0.19 10.18 17.82
N ALA A 101 0.82 11.33 18.05
CA ALA A 101 2.11 11.66 17.42
C ALA A 101 3.22 10.72 17.94
N THR A 102 4.06 10.17 17.05
CA THR A 102 5.05 9.15 17.47
C THR A 102 6.29 9.67 18.21
N GLY A 103 6.50 10.99 18.25
CA GLY A 103 7.71 11.61 18.83
C GLY A 103 8.63 12.22 17.77
N ASN A 104 9.65 12.96 18.23
CA ASN A 104 10.58 13.73 17.38
C ASN A 104 12.05 13.32 17.58
N GLU A 105 12.29 12.07 17.97
CA GLU A 105 13.60 11.54 18.37
C GLU A 105 14.25 10.68 17.27
N GLY A 106 13.73 10.69 16.05
CA GLY A 106 14.22 9.87 14.93
C GLY A 106 15.72 10.05 14.63
N ASN A 107 16.23 11.28 14.71
CA ASN A 107 17.64 11.62 14.51
C ASN A 107 18.48 11.53 15.81
N HIS A 108 17.84 11.21 16.94
CA HIS A 108 18.45 11.06 18.26
C HIS A 108 18.49 9.60 18.74
N LYS A 109 18.35 8.63 17.82
CA LYS A 109 18.49 7.20 18.13
C LYS A 109 19.88 6.92 18.70
N ARG A 110 19.97 6.49 19.96
CA ARG A 110 21.21 5.98 20.54
C ARG A 110 21.60 4.64 19.91
N GLU A 111 22.88 4.32 19.96
CA GLU A 111 23.43 3.06 19.45
C GLU A 111 22.82 1.81 20.13
N ASP A 112 22.41 1.94 21.40
CA ASP A 112 21.81 0.89 22.22
C ASP A 112 20.28 0.79 22.09
N GLN A 113 19.64 1.70 21.35
CA GLN A 113 18.19 1.73 21.23
C GLN A 113 17.72 1.09 19.94
N GLU A 114 16.79 0.15 20.05
CA GLU A 114 16.15 -0.46 18.87
C GLU A 114 15.06 0.44 18.28
N THR A 115 14.47 1.32 19.10
CA THR A 115 13.30 2.16 18.78
C THR A 115 13.41 3.58 19.32
N THR A 116 12.75 4.52 18.66
CA THR A 116 12.55 5.89 19.15
C THR A 116 11.07 6.24 19.35
N ILE A 117 10.16 5.27 19.19
CA ILE A 117 8.74 5.45 19.53
C ILE A 117 8.54 5.29 21.04
N ARG A 118 7.67 6.14 21.58
CA ARG A 118 7.35 6.21 23.01
C ARG A 118 5.86 6.17 23.26
N GLY A 119 5.51 5.98 24.53
CA GLY A 119 4.14 6.01 25.00
C GLY A 119 3.47 7.37 24.85
N PRO A 120 2.16 7.42 24.52
CA PRO A 120 1.27 6.28 24.21
C PRO A 120 1.29 5.85 22.72
N GLY A 121 2.23 6.34 21.92
CA GLY A 121 2.32 6.10 20.47
C GLY A 121 2.58 4.64 20.04
N ASN A 122 2.86 3.77 21.00
CA ASN A 122 3.02 2.32 20.84
C ASN A 122 1.78 1.51 21.26
N ALA A 123 0.66 2.12 21.64
CA ALA A 123 -0.62 1.42 21.84
C ALA A 123 -1.09 0.69 20.56
N LYS A 124 -1.85 -0.40 20.68
CA LYS A 124 -2.28 -1.22 19.54
C LYS A 124 -3.42 -0.56 18.77
N ASN A 125 -4.42 -0.06 19.48
CA ASN A 125 -5.72 0.32 18.94
C ASN A 125 -5.78 1.78 18.45
N ILE A 126 -4.75 2.58 18.73
CA ILE A 126 -4.62 3.95 18.23
C ILE A 126 -4.20 3.98 16.74
N VAL A 127 -4.27 5.16 16.14
CA VAL A 127 -3.50 5.51 14.94
C VAL A 127 -2.26 6.30 15.38
N SER A 128 -1.07 5.71 15.27
CA SER A 128 0.17 6.43 15.54
C SER A 128 0.70 7.09 14.26
N VAL A 129 1.09 8.36 14.38
CA VAL A 129 1.37 9.23 13.23
C VAL A 129 2.81 9.74 13.24
N GLY A 130 3.55 9.40 12.20
CA GLY A 130 4.86 9.97 11.90
C GLY A 130 4.80 11.18 10.95
N SER A 131 5.95 11.81 10.72
CA SER A 131 6.06 13.05 9.95
C SER A 131 6.82 12.85 8.63
N SER A 132 6.15 13.07 7.49
CA SER A 132 6.81 13.36 6.22
C SER A 132 7.12 14.85 6.10
N GLN A 133 7.96 15.22 5.14
CA GLN A 133 8.17 16.62 4.82
C GLN A 133 6.92 17.25 4.19
N SER A 134 6.90 18.58 4.11
CA SER A 134 5.80 19.32 3.49
C SER A 134 5.87 19.31 1.97
N MET A 135 4.97 20.05 1.32
CA MET A 135 4.90 20.19 -0.13
C MET A 135 4.48 21.61 -0.51
N GLY A 136 4.70 21.98 -1.77
CA GLY A 136 4.23 23.26 -2.29
C GLY A 136 4.85 24.46 -1.56
N PRO A 137 4.07 25.51 -1.25
CA PRO A 137 4.56 26.72 -0.58
C PRO A 137 5.18 26.48 0.81
N ASP A 138 4.82 25.38 1.47
CA ASP A 138 5.31 25.02 2.80
C ASP A 138 6.69 24.34 2.76
N LEU A 139 7.26 24.09 1.57
CA LEU A 139 8.63 23.58 1.44
C LEU A 139 9.65 24.60 1.92
N PHE A 140 10.29 24.31 3.05
CA PHE A 140 11.44 25.05 3.52
C PHE A 140 12.70 24.69 2.70
N ASP A 141 13.68 25.60 2.67
CA ASP A 141 14.92 25.39 1.93
C ASP A 141 15.57 24.05 2.31
N ARG A 142 15.98 23.28 1.28
CA ARG A 142 16.59 21.93 1.34
C ARG A 142 15.66 20.75 1.62
N MET A 143 14.35 20.95 1.77
CA MET A 143 13.40 19.81 1.78
C MET A 143 13.28 19.15 0.41
N ARG A 144 13.09 17.83 0.41
CA ARG A 144 12.86 16.99 -0.78
C ARG A 144 11.37 16.75 -1.06
N GLY A 145 10.51 17.05 -0.09
CA GLY A 145 9.06 17.07 -0.20
C GLY A 145 8.35 15.86 0.38
N MET A 146 7.00 15.86 0.31
CA MET A 146 6.12 14.94 1.03
C MET A 146 6.34 13.44 0.81
N ASP A 147 7.10 13.05 -0.22
CA ASP A 147 7.51 11.66 -0.43
C ASP A 147 8.71 11.24 0.44
N TYR A 148 9.25 12.14 1.26
CA TYR A 148 10.40 11.88 2.13
C TYR A 148 10.02 12.01 3.60
N LEU A 149 10.45 11.04 4.41
CA LEU A 149 10.25 11.06 5.86
C LEU A 149 11.12 12.15 6.48
N SER A 150 10.58 12.86 7.46
CA SER A 150 11.34 13.84 8.25
C SER A 150 12.40 13.12 9.09
N ASP A 151 13.61 13.68 9.16
CA ASP A 151 14.72 13.13 9.93
C ASP A 151 14.38 12.94 11.42
N PHE A 152 13.65 13.90 12.00
CA PHE A 152 13.22 13.86 13.40
C PHE A 152 12.08 12.86 13.68
N SER A 153 11.33 12.39 12.67
CA SER A 153 10.17 11.52 12.92
C SER A 153 10.60 10.25 13.66
N SER A 154 10.05 10.01 14.85
CA SER A 154 10.34 8.80 15.61
C SER A 154 9.92 7.53 14.86
N ARG A 155 10.69 6.46 15.06
CA ARG A 155 10.69 5.24 14.26
C ARG A 155 10.63 4.02 15.17
N GLY A 156 9.82 3.05 14.78
CA GLY A 156 9.74 1.79 15.48
C GLY A 156 10.90 0.83 15.12
N PRO A 157 10.69 -0.48 15.31
CA PRO A 157 9.46 -1.11 15.79
C PRO A 157 9.15 -0.72 17.24
N THR A 158 7.98 -1.05 17.76
CA THR A 158 7.76 -0.97 19.22
C THR A 158 8.69 -1.96 19.93
N PRO A 159 8.90 -1.86 21.26
CA PRO A 159 9.73 -2.82 22.01
C PRO A 159 9.29 -4.29 21.92
N ASP A 160 8.02 -4.57 21.56
CA ASP A 160 7.50 -5.92 21.30
C ASP A 160 7.50 -6.32 19.80
N GLY A 161 8.08 -5.48 18.94
CA GLY A 161 8.32 -5.77 17.52
C GLY A 161 7.19 -5.37 16.57
N ARG A 162 6.13 -4.69 17.05
CA ARG A 162 5.06 -4.18 16.17
C ARG A 162 5.55 -3.03 15.30
N MET A 163 4.99 -2.93 14.11
CA MET A 163 5.29 -1.86 13.16
C MET A 163 4.54 -0.59 13.58
N LYS A 164 5.33 0.44 13.93
CA LYS A 164 4.86 1.81 14.21
C LYS A 164 5.86 2.80 13.57
N PRO A 165 5.46 4.00 13.09
CA PRO A 165 4.09 4.54 13.06
C PRO A 165 3.12 3.67 12.25
N ASP A 166 1.80 3.83 12.41
CA ASP A 166 0.84 3.22 11.49
C ASP A 166 0.88 3.93 10.13
N VAL A 167 0.85 5.26 10.14
CA VAL A 167 0.86 6.10 8.93
C VAL A 167 1.72 7.35 9.14
N VAL A 168 2.03 8.05 8.06
CA VAL A 168 2.66 9.38 8.13
C VAL A 168 1.85 10.44 7.39
N ALA A 169 2.08 11.69 7.73
CA ALA A 169 1.55 12.86 7.01
C ALA A 169 2.57 14.00 7.04
N PRO A 170 2.42 15.03 6.19
CA PRO A 170 3.25 16.23 6.27
C PRO A 170 3.26 16.81 7.68
N GLY A 171 4.44 16.97 8.27
CA GLY A 171 4.60 17.54 9.63
C GLY A 171 5.82 18.44 9.77
N HIS A 172 6.58 18.67 8.70
CA HIS A 172 7.79 19.49 8.74
C HIS A 172 7.53 20.84 8.07
N HIS A 173 7.51 21.92 8.85
CA HIS A 173 7.26 23.29 8.36
C HIS A 173 5.82 23.51 7.88
N ILE A 174 4.85 23.15 8.73
CA ILE A 174 3.41 23.30 8.47
C ILE A 174 2.93 24.68 8.88
N TYR A 175 2.32 25.41 7.95
CA TYR A 175 1.70 26.71 8.21
C TYR A 175 0.32 26.52 8.87
N SER A 176 0.14 27.05 10.09
CA SER A 176 -1.16 27.00 10.77
C SER A 176 -1.33 28.10 11.81
N ALA A 177 -2.50 28.14 12.46
CA ALA A 177 -2.90 29.15 13.43
C ALA A 177 -1.89 29.31 14.59
N ARG A 178 -1.52 30.56 14.86
CA ARG A 178 -0.66 30.95 15.99
C ARG A 178 -1.52 31.49 17.14
N ALA A 179 -1.37 30.90 18.32
CA ALA A 179 -2.07 31.37 19.51
C ALA A 179 -1.57 32.76 19.95
N ARG A 180 -2.48 33.62 20.42
CA ARG A 180 -2.17 34.97 20.93
C ARG A 180 -2.88 35.20 22.27
N PRO A 181 -2.37 34.64 23.38
CA PRO A 181 -3.08 34.60 24.66
C PRO A 181 -3.36 35.99 25.25
N SER A 182 -2.58 37.02 24.87
CA SER A 182 -2.77 38.42 25.29
C SER A 182 -3.74 39.21 24.41
N ARG A 183 -4.34 38.59 23.39
CA ARG A 183 -5.31 39.24 22.50
C ARG A 183 -6.63 38.48 22.50
N THR A 184 -7.71 39.19 22.78
CA THR A 184 -9.08 38.69 22.61
C THR A 184 -9.57 39.07 21.21
N GLY A 185 -10.12 38.11 20.46
CA GLY A 185 -10.57 38.31 19.08
C GLY A 185 -9.73 37.55 18.06
N GLU A 186 -9.96 37.80 16.76
CA GLU A 186 -9.29 37.06 15.70
C GLU A 186 -7.80 37.39 15.59
N CYS A 187 -7.01 36.37 15.24
CA CYS A 187 -5.61 36.52 14.90
C CYS A 187 -5.43 36.93 13.42
N SER A 188 -6.14 37.94 12.92
CA SER A 188 -6.00 38.38 11.52
C SER A 188 -4.82 39.35 11.38
N GLY A 189 -3.78 38.96 10.64
CA GLY A 189 -2.56 39.75 10.40
C GLY A 189 -1.38 38.89 9.92
N SER A 190 -0.22 39.51 9.63
CA SER A 190 1.00 38.80 9.18
C SER A 190 1.57 37.81 10.22
N ASP A 191 1.11 37.90 11.47
CA ASP A 191 1.55 37.09 12.60
C ASP A 191 0.45 36.16 13.17
N GLY A 192 -0.69 36.04 12.48
CA GLY A 192 -1.80 35.17 12.84
C GLY A 192 -1.56 33.67 12.65
N HIS A 193 -0.52 33.36 11.89
CA HIS A 193 -0.12 32.03 11.52
C HIS A 193 1.39 31.89 11.69
N HIS A 194 1.87 30.66 11.81
CA HIS A 194 3.29 30.38 11.96
C HIS A 194 3.60 28.96 11.48
N HIS A 195 4.81 28.75 10.96
CA HIS A 195 5.29 27.43 10.60
C HIS A 195 5.77 26.66 11.84
N MET A 196 5.34 25.43 12.03
CA MET A 196 5.89 24.54 13.06
C MET A 196 6.31 23.21 12.44
N ALA A 197 7.21 22.50 13.11
CA ALA A 197 7.67 21.19 12.69
C ALA A 197 7.55 20.17 13.85
N GLY A 198 7.11 18.97 13.52
CA GLY A 198 7.01 17.86 14.45
C GLY A 198 5.95 16.83 14.01
N THR A 199 6.03 15.61 14.55
CA THR A 199 4.93 14.65 14.47
C THR A 199 3.65 15.21 15.10
N SER A 200 3.78 16.16 16.04
CA SER A 200 2.69 16.98 16.57
C SER A 200 1.91 17.78 15.52
N MET A 201 2.50 18.09 14.35
CA MET A 201 1.86 18.78 13.23
C MET A 201 1.33 17.80 12.17
N ALA A 202 1.95 16.63 12.01
CA ALA A 202 1.44 15.56 11.15
C ALA A 202 0.16 14.93 11.71
N ASN A 203 0.14 14.65 13.01
CA ASN A 203 -0.99 14.04 13.72
C ASN A 203 -2.34 14.75 13.48
N PRO A 204 -2.48 16.08 13.66
CA PRO A 204 -3.74 16.76 13.41
C PRO A 204 -4.18 16.75 11.94
N ILE A 205 -3.26 16.68 10.97
CA ILE A 205 -3.61 16.51 9.55
C ILE A 205 -4.27 15.15 9.32
N VAL A 206 -3.74 14.09 9.94
CA VAL A 206 -4.37 12.75 9.89
C VAL A 206 -5.73 12.76 10.58
N VAL A 207 -5.88 13.42 11.74
CA VAL A 207 -7.17 13.53 12.45
C VAL A 207 -8.22 14.25 11.61
N GLY A 208 -7.88 15.38 10.99
CA GLY A 208 -8.82 16.08 10.12
C GLY A 208 -9.17 15.26 8.88
N THR A 209 -8.21 14.52 8.31
CA THR A 209 -8.47 13.58 7.22
C THR A 209 -9.40 12.45 7.66
N ALA A 210 -9.21 11.91 8.87
CA ALA A 210 -10.07 10.88 9.44
C ALA A 210 -11.51 11.37 9.65
N ALA A 211 -11.69 12.65 9.98
CA ALA A 211 -13.01 13.25 10.10
C ALA A 211 -13.73 13.30 8.75
N LEU A 212 -13.01 13.62 7.65
CA LEU A 212 -13.57 13.54 6.29
C LEU A 212 -13.89 12.10 5.88
N VAL A 213 -13.07 11.12 6.27
CA VAL A 213 -13.37 9.69 6.05
C VAL A 213 -14.64 9.30 6.81
N ARG A 214 -14.81 9.76 8.05
CA ARG A 214 -16.02 9.51 8.84
C ARG A 214 -17.26 10.15 8.20
N GLU A 215 -17.14 11.40 7.77
CA GLU A 215 -18.19 12.12 7.02
C GLU A 215 -18.58 11.35 5.75
N TYR A 216 -17.61 10.86 4.98
CA TYR A 216 -17.84 10.09 3.76
C TYR A 216 -18.80 8.91 3.99
N PHE A 217 -18.59 8.13 5.05
CA PHE A 217 -19.49 7.01 5.39
C PHE A 217 -20.83 7.47 5.96
N MET A 218 -20.83 8.45 6.87
CA MET A 218 -22.06 8.90 7.53
C MET A 218 -23.02 9.67 6.63
N GLU A 219 -22.48 10.32 5.60
CA GLU A 219 -23.26 10.99 4.58
C GLU A 219 -23.67 10.03 3.45
N GLY A 220 -23.17 8.79 3.48
CA GLY A 220 -23.55 7.72 2.56
C GLY A 220 -22.96 7.89 1.17
N TYR A 221 -21.68 8.29 1.10
CA TYR A 221 -20.95 8.34 -0.17
C TYR A 221 -20.47 6.96 -0.62
N HIS A 222 -20.14 6.06 0.31
CA HIS A 222 -19.87 4.66 -0.03
C HIS A 222 -21.17 3.96 -0.45
N PRO A 223 -21.21 3.11 -1.49
CA PRO A 223 -20.10 2.68 -2.34
C PRO A 223 -19.88 3.53 -3.60
N SER A 224 -20.84 4.40 -3.95
CA SER A 224 -20.89 5.05 -5.27
C SER A 224 -19.96 6.25 -5.45
N GLY A 225 -19.38 6.76 -4.36
CA GLY A 225 -18.73 8.07 -4.32
C GLY A 225 -19.70 9.26 -4.37
N GLN A 226 -21.02 9.01 -4.36
CA GLN A 226 -22.07 10.03 -4.37
C GLN A 226 -22.94 9.90 -3.13
N ARG A 227 -23.37 11.04 -2.59
CA ARG A 227 -24.17 11.10 -1.36
C ARG A 227 -25.53 10.43 -1.55
N ASN A 228 -25.80 9.36 -0.81
CA ASN A 228 -27.07 8.66 -0.76
C ASN A 228 -27.48 8.37 0.68
N GLY A 229 -28.65 8.87 1.09
CA GLY A 229 -29.15 8.68 2.45
C GLY A 229 -29.41 7.22 2.85
N ARG A 230 -29.53 6.30 1.89
CA ARG A 230 -29.70 4.85 2.15
C ARG A 230 -28.39 4.13 2.45
N ASP A 231 -27.26 4.72 2.06
CA ASP A 231 -25.95 4.08 2.17
C ASP A 231 -25.16 4.63 3.38
N LYS A 232 -25.84 5.37 4.26
CA LYS A 232 -25.24 5.91 5.49
C LYS A 232 -24.77 4.79 6.40
N LEU A 233 -23.53 4.91 6.87
CA LEU A 233 -22.88 4.00 7.80
C LEU A 233 -22.18 4.81 8.90
N THR A 234 -22.32 4.39 10.15
CA THR A 234 -21.46 4.87 11.25
C THR A 234 -20.22 3.97 11.32
N PRO A 235 -19.05 4.42 10.81
CA PRO A 235 -17.87 3.56 10.75
C PRO A 235 -17.25 3.36 12.13
N SER A 236 -16.71 2.17 12.39
CA SER A 236 -15.85 1.96 13.57
C SER A 236 -14.51 2.70 13.42
N GLY A 237 -13.83 2.95 14.53
CA GLY A 237 -12.45 3.40 14.55
C GLY A 237 -11.51 2.44 13.82
N SER A 238 -11.78 1.13 13.88
CA SER A 238 -11.02 0.13 13.10
C SER A 238 -11.24 0.30 11.59
N LEU A 239 -12.45 0.60 11.12
CA LEU A 239 -12.71 0.87 9.70
C LEU A 239 -12.03 2.16 9.25
N ILE A 240 -12.14 3.24 10.02
CA ILE A 240 -11.44 4.51 9.70
C ILE A 240 -9.93 4.26 9.61
N LYS A 241 -9.35 3.55 10.58
CA LYS A 241 -7.93 3.17 10.59
C LYS A 241 -7.57 2.31 9.35
N ALA A 242 -8.38 1.31 9.01
CA ALA A 242 -8.17 0.47 7.82
C ALA A 242 -8.18 1.28 6.53
N VAL A 243 -9.10 2.23 6.38
CA VAL A 243 -9.21 3.12 5.21
C VAL A 243 -7.97 3.99 5.05
N LEU A 244 -7.55 4.67 6.12
CA LEU A 244 -6.36 5.54 6.11
C LEU A 244 -5.08 4.77 5.75
N MET A 245 -4.94 3.55 6.27
CA MET A 245 -3.79 2.68 6.00
C MET A 245 -3.87 2.05 4.61
N ASN A 246 -5.06 1.76 4.10
CA ASN A 246 -5.23 1.10 2.81
C ASN A 246 -4.66 1.93 1.67
N GLY A 247 -5.06 3.20 1.55
CA GLY A 247 -4.58 4.09 0.48
C GLY A 247 -3.25 4.77 0.78
N ALA A 248 -2.61 4.50 1.92
CA ALA A 248 -1.32 5.11 2.26
C ALA A 248 -0.23 4.75 1.24
N GLN A 249 0.59 5.73 0.87
CA GLN A 249 1.58 5.67 -0.21
C GLN A 249 2.99 5.51 0.33
N PHE A 250 3.76 4.60 -0.29
CA PHE A 250 5.15 4.35 0.08
C PHE A 250 6.04 5.59 -0.20
N LEU A 251 6.85 5.95 0.78
CA LEU A 251 7.80 7.06 0.69
C LEU A 251 9.08 6.64 -0.05
N LYS A 252 9.79 7.62 -0.62
CA LYS A 252 11.04 7.44 -1.38
C LYS A 252 12.27 7.25 -0.49
N GLY A 253 12.21 7.66 0.78
CA GLY A 253 13.34 7.57 1.71
C GLY A 253 13.16 8.43 2.95
N THR A 254 14.08 8.27 3.89
CA THR A 254 14.26 9.20 5.01
C THR A 254 15.29 10.24 4.64
N ASP A 255 14.91 11.51 4.64
CA ASP A 255 15.81 12.61 4.32
C ASP A 255 16.55 13.07 5.58
N ASN A 256 17.81 12.66 5.73
CA ASN A 256 18.68 13.02 6.85
C ASN A 256 19.59 14.22 6.49
N GLY A 257 19.05 15.16 5.70
CA GLY A 257 19.78 16.32 5.19
C GLY A 257 20.75 15.95 4.06
N SER A 258 22.01 15.66 4.39
CA SER A 258 23.03 15.38 3.37
C SER A 258 22.89 14.00 2.71
N ARG A 259 22.09 13.10 3.27
CA ARG A 259 21.88 11.74 2.78
C ARG A 259 20.41 11.32 2.85
N VAL A 260 20.01 10.47 1.91
CA VAL A 260 18.72 9.78 1.95
C VAL A 260 18.95 8.33 2.36
N THR A 261 18.25 7.87 3.40
CA THR A 261 18.27 6.45 3.80
C THR A 261 17.11 5.72 3.15
N THR A 262 17.40 4.58 2.53
CA THR A 262 16.39 3.72 1.89
C THR A 262 15.43 3.14 2.92
N ILE A 263 14.15 3.09 2.55
CA ILE A 263 13.05 2.52 3.32
C ILE A 263 12.33 1.45 2.47
N ARG A 264 11.53 0.58 3.09
CA ARG A 264 10.78 -0.49 2.41
C ARG A 264 9.27 -0.20 2.45
N PRO A 265 8.46 -0.74 1.51
CA PRO A 265 7.01 -0.52 1.47
C PRO A 265 6.28 -0.78 2.78
N TYR A 266 6.81 -1.70 3.58
CA TYR A 266 6.40 -1.97 4.96
C TYR A 266 7.66 -1.96 5.81
N ASP A 267 7.78 -0.95 6.67
CA ASP A 267 8.83 -0.88 7.67
C ASP A 267 8.41 0.01 8.85
N SER A 268 9.21 -0.01 9.91
CA SER A 268 8.96 0.81 11.09
C SER A 268 9.48 2.25 10.98
N ASN A 269 9.89 2.70 9.78
CA ASN A 269 10.17 4.11 9.54
C ASN A 269 8.87 4.85 9.16
N GLN A 270 8.04 4.23 8.32
CA GLN A 270 6.84 4.86 7.76
C GLN A 270 5.52 4.11 8.01
N GLY A 271 5.59 2.89 8.54
CA GLY A 271 4.44 2.00 8.63
C GLY A 271 3.88 1.64 7.27
N PHE A 272 2.62 1.99 7.06
CA PHE A 272 1.89 1.75 5.82
C PHE A 272 2.07 2.87 4.79
N GLY A 273 2.75 3.96 5.15
CA GLY A 273 3.12 5.06 4.28
C GLY A 273 2.38 6.36 4.57
N ARG A 274 2.50 7.32 3.65
CA ARG A 274 1.83 8.63 3.75
C ARG A 274 0.36 8.50 3.39
N ILE A 275 -0.55 8.98 4.23
CA ILE A 275 -1.99 8.95 3.93
C ILE A 275 -2.32 9.62 2.58
N SER A 276 -3.34 9.08 1.88
CA SER A 276 -3.81 9.60 0.60
C SER A 276 -5.30 9.29 0.40
N MET A 277 -6.15 10.31 0.45
CA MET A 277 -7.60 10.11 0.27
C MET A 277 -7.96 9.64 -1.14
N ILE A 278 -7.24 10.11 -2.16
CA ILE A 278 -7.51 9.72 -3.56
C ILE A 278 -7.23 8.24 -3.81
N ASP A 279 -6.40 7.61 -2.98
CA ASP A 279 -6.09 6.19 -3.04
C ASP A 279 -6.87 5.36 -2.00
N SER A 280 -7.64 6.02 -1.11
CA SER A 280 -8.35 5.35 -0.01
C SER A 280 -9.86 5.26 -0.22
N LEU A 281 -10.46 6.20 -0.96
CA LEU A 281 -11.90 6.34 -1.12
C LEU A 281 -12.30 6.49 -2.59
N PRO A 282 -13.39 5.83 -3.04
CA PRO A 282 -14.07 6.19 -4.28
C PRO A 282 -14.63 7.61 -4.19
N LEU A 283 -14.16 8.52 -5.05
CA LEU A 283 -14.51 9.93 -5.05
C LEU A 283 -15.02 10.31 -6.44
N ASP A 284 -16.31 10.68 -6.53
CA ASP A 284 -16.95 11.02 -7.80
C ASP A 284 -16.12 12.04 -8.59
N ARG A 285 -15.81 11.69 -9.85
CA ARG A 285 -15.02 12.51 -10.79
C ARG A 285 -13.60 12.86 -10.33
N LYS A 286 -13.07 12.20 -9.29
CA LYS A 286 -11.70 12.38 -8.82
C LYS A 286 -10.85 11.14 -9.06
N ASN A 287 -11.44 9.95 -8.95
CA ASN A 287 -10.79 8.68 -9.24
C ASN A 287 -11.84 7.65 -9.72
N GLU A 288 -11.35 6.53 -10.23
CA GLU A 288 -12.16 5.40 -10.72
C GLU A 288 -12.04 4.16 -9.83
N ILE A 289 -11.43 4.29 -8.64
CA ILE A 289 -11.31 3.17 -7.71
C ILE A 289 -12.68 2.79 -7.14
N THR A 290 -12.86 1.50 -6.91
CA THR A 290 -14.00 0.96 -6.17
C THR A 290 -13.49 0.31 -4.89
N MET A 291 -14.43 0.11 -3.97
CA MET A 291 -14.11 -0.27 -2.60
C MET A 291 -15.11 -1.32 -2.10
N GLU A 292 -14.59 -2.31 -1.40
CA GLU A 292 -15.35 -3.26 -0.60
C GLU A 292 -14.97 -3.07 0.88
N ILE A 293 -15.96 -3.06 1.76
CA ILE A 293 -15.74 -2.88 3.21
C ILE A 293 -16.39 -3.97 4.04
N VAL A 294 -15.74 -4.27 5.16
CA VAL A 294 -16.34 -4.99 6.29
C VAL A 294 -16.16 -4.14 7.53
N ASP A 295 -17.19 -4.06 8.36
CA ASP A 295 -17.08 -3.35 9.63
C ASP A 295 -17.80 -4.11 10.76
N ARG A 296 -17.15 -4.17 11.93
CA ARG A 296 -17.61 -4.86 13.15
C ARG A 296 -18.06 -6.31 12.94
N LYS A 297 -17.53 -7.02 11.93
CA LYS A 297 -17.86 -8.43 11.71
C LYS A 297 -17.17 -9.29 12.76
N ARG A 298 -17.93 -10.15 13.44
CA ARG A 298 -17.41 -11.09 14.44
C ARG A 298 -16.81 -12.31 13.74
N ILE A 299 -15.64 -12.72 14.22
CA ILE A 299 -14.98 -13.97 13.85
C ILE A 299 -14.62 -14.75 15.12
N TYR A 300 -14.88 -16.05 15.12
CA TYR A 300 -14.61 -16.94 16.25
C TYR A 300 -13.31 -17.73 16.04
N ASN A 301 -12.72 -18.25 17.11
CA ASN A 301 -11.43 -18.94 17.03
C ASN A 301 -11.44 -20.09 16.00
N GLY A 302 -10.45 -20.12 15.11
CA GLY A 302 -10.35 -21.08 14.01
C GLY A 302 -11.26 -20.82 12.80
N GLN A 303 -12.21 -19.88 12.88
CA GLN A 303 -13.08 -19.52 11.76
C GLN A 303 -12.29 -18.82 10.64
N THR A 304 -12.76 -18.99 9.42
CA THR A 304 -12.27 -18.30 8.23
C THR A 304 -13.43 -17.63 7.50
N ASP A 305 -13.24 -16.36 7.17
CA ASP A 305 -14.13 -15.58 6.32
C ASP A 305 -13.45 -15.34 4.96
N GLU A 306 -14.22 -15.44 3.87
CA GLU A 306 -13.73 -15.23 2.51
C GLU A 306 -14.61 -14.24 1.75
N ILE A 307 -13.96 -13.35 0.98
CA ILE A 307 -14.60 -12.40 0.06
C ILE A 307 -13.95 -12.59 -1.30
N GLU A 308 -14.76 -12.84 -2.33
CA GLU A 308 -14.29 -12.90 -3.71
C GLU A 308 -14.38 -11.53 -4.36
N VAL A 309 -13.30 -11.10 -5.01
CA VAL A 309 -13.28 -9.88 -5.83
C VAL A 309 -12.72 -10.17 -7.21
N ALA A 310 -13.28 -9.53 -8.23
CA ALA A 310 -12.74 -9.52 -9.59
C ALA A 310 -12.22 -8.13 -9.94
N ILE A 311 -11.22 -8.05 -10.81
CA ILE A 311 -10.64 -6.80 -11.28
C ILE A 311 -11.25 -6.39 -12.62
N ASP A 312 -12.11 -5.38 -12.60
CA ASP A 312 -12.68 -4.76 -13.80
C ASP A 312 -12.05 -3.38 -14.08
N LYS A 313 -11.15 -3.33 -15.06
CA LYS A 313 -10.54 -2.08 -15.52
C LYS A 313 -11.28 -1.46 -16.71
N ARG A 314 -12.40 -2.04 -17.14
CA ARG A 314 -13.25 -1.46 -18.19
C ARG A 314 -14.00 -0.27 -17.61
N GLY A 315 -14.28 0.73 -18.45
CA GLY A 315 -15.07 1.88 -18.01
C GLY A 315 -16.52 1.47 -17.75
N ASN A 316 -17.15 2.06 -16.73
CA ASN A 316 -18.60 2.05 -16.62
C ASN A 316 -19.14 2.75 -17.86
N GLY A 317 -19.86 2.02 -18.72
CA GLY A 317 -20.22 2.37 -20.09
C GLY A 317 -21.11 3.61 -20.27
N GLY A 318 -20.60 4.79 -19.90
CA GLY A 318 -21.26 6.07 -20.08
C GLY A 318 -20.33 7.24 -20.37
N ASN A 319 -19.06 7.23 -19.89
CA ASN A 319 -18.14 8.37 -20.04
C ASN A 319 -16.65 7.99 -20.22
N GLY A 320 -16.35 6.96 -21.02
CA GLY A 320 -15.07 6.87 -21.73
C GLY A 320 -13.75 6.79 -20.92
N GLY A 321 -13.77 6.41 -19.63
CA GLY A 321 -12.56 6.14 -18.85
C GLY A 321 -12.69 4.84 -18.06
N GLY A 322 -11.79 3.89 -18.28
CA GLY A 322 -11.66 2.67 -17.46
C GLY A 322 -10.87 2.93 -16.17
N CYS A 323 -11.00 2.04 -15.18
CA CYS A 323 -10.21 2.16 -13.96
C CYS A 323 -8.73 1.85 -14.23
N SER A 324 -7.88 2.85 -14.05
CA SER A 324 -6.43 2.77 -14.33
C SER A 324 -5.59 2.36 -13.12
N TYR A 325 -6.21 2.21 -11.94
CA TYR A 325 -5.54 1.87 -10.70
C TYR A 325 -4.78 0.54 -10.85
N SER A 326 -3.51 0.53 -10.46
CA SER A 326 -2.61 -0.59 -10.78
C SER A 326 -2.76 -1.78 -9.84
N ASP A 327 -3.27 -1.53 -8.64
CA ASP A 327 -3.13 -2.46 -7.52
C ASP A 327 -4.49 -2.90 -6.95
N LEU A 328 -4.49 -4.06 -6.28
CA LEU A 328 -5.47 -4.43 -5.27
C LEU A 328 -4.78 -4.21 -3.92
N SER A 329 -5.36 -3.38 -3.08
CA SER A 329 -4.88 -3.07 -1.74
C SER A 329 -5.94 -3.49 -0.74
N VAL A 330 -5.61 -4.40 0.18
CA VAL A 330 -6.52 -4.96 1.17
C VAL A 330 -5.91 -4.76 2.54
N THR A 331 -6.62 -4.10 3.46
CA THR A 331 -6.16 -3.82 4.81
C THR A 331 -7.18 -4.32 5.82
N LEU A 332 -6.74 -5.22 6.70
CA LEU A 332 -7.45 -5.76 7.85
C LEU A 332 -6.99 -5.01 9.10
N VAL A 333 -7.92 -4.59 9.96
CA VAL A 333 -7.64 -3.94 11.24
C VAL A 333 -8.63 -4.43 12.29
N TRP A 334 -8.15 -4.64 13.52
CA TRP A 334 -9.01 -4.90 14.66
C TRP A 334 -8.53 -4.15 15.91
N ALA A 335 -9.48 -3.73 16.74
CA ALA A 335 -9.20 -3.25 18.09
C ALA A 335 -8.98 -4.48 18.99
N ASP A 336 -7.73 -4.82 19.24
CA ASP A 336 -7.32 -5.98 20.05
C ASP A 336 -7.63 -5.73 21.53
N SER A 337 -7.77 -6.79 22.32
CA SER A 337 -8.00 -6.68 23.76
C SER A 337 -6.77 -6.09 24.49
N LEU A 338 -6.94 -5.63 25.73
CA LEU A 338 -5.82 -5.07 26.51
C LEU A 338 -4.74 -6.12 26.80
N SER A 339 -3.47 -5.73 26.84
CA SER A 339 -2.37 -6.65 27.20
C SER A 339 -1.77 -6.35 28.56
N LEU A 340 -0.96 -7.28 29.06
CA LEU A 340 -0.15 -7.05 30.26
C LEU A 340 0.92 -6.01 29.98
N THR A 341 1.20 -5.15 30.96
CA THR A 341 2.32 -4.22 30.90
C THR A 341 3.64 -4.97 30.72
N SER A 342 4.56 -4.39 29.95
CA SER A 342 5.86 -4.96 29.60
C SER A 342 5.80 -6.28 28.82
N CYS A 343 4.68 -6.57 28.15
CA CYS A 343 4.54 -7.70 27.23
C CYS A 343 5.68 -7.72 26.19
N LYS A 344 6.20 -8.92 25.91
CA LYS A 344 7.19 -9.16 24.85
C LYS A 344 6.56 -9.47 23.50
N GLN A 345 5.29 -9.88 23.53
CA GLN A 345 4.37 -9.95 22.41
C GLN A 345 3.04 -9.47 22.94
N CYS A 346 2.61 -8.29 22.49
CA CYS A 346 1.41 -7.65 23.02
C CYS A 346 0.16 -7.95 22.19
N LEU A 347 0.25 -8.72 21.11
CA LEU A 347 -0.95 -9.17 20.38
C LEU A 347 -1.64 -10.27 21.18
N ASN A 348 -2.94 -10.13 21.45
CA ASN A 348 -3.72 -11.15 22.15
C ASN A 348 -4.61 -11.95 21.20
N ASP A 349 -5.34 -11.26 20.33
CA ASP A 349 -6.19 -11.87 19.32
C ASP A 349 -5.49 -11.80 17.95
N ASP A 350 -5.07 -12.96 17.43
CA ASP A 350 -4.27 -13.13 16.22
C ASP A 350 -5.18 -13.42 15.01
N LEU A 351 -5.39 -12.40 14.16
CA LEU A 351 -6.12 -12.51 12.90
C LEU A 351 -5.14 -12.44 11.73
N ASP A 352 -5.25 -13.39 10.79
CA ASP A 352 -4.42 -13.44 9.60
C ASP A 352 -5.22 -13.05 8.34
N LEU A 353 -4.73 -12.08 7.59
CA LEU A 353 -5.11 -11.70 6.23
C LEU A 353 -4.25 -12.46 5.23
N ILE A 354 -4.91 -13.15 4.30
CA ILE A 354 -4.27 -13.76 3.15
C ILE A 354 -5.07 -13.39 1.90
N VAL A 355 -4.38 -12.94 0.85
CA VAL A 355 -5.01 -12.72 -0.46
C VAL A 355 -4.51 -13.78 -1.43
N ILE A 356 -5.43 -14.46 -2.12
CA ILE A 356 -5.12 -15.57 -3.02
C ILE A 356 -5.60 -15.20 -4.41
N ARG A 357 -4.70 -15.12 -5.39
CA ARG A 357 -5.10 -14.94 -6.79
C ARG A 357 -5.61 -16.27 -7.35
N MET A 358 -6.68 -16.19 -8.12
CA MET A 358 -7.30 -17.32 -8.80
C MET A 358 -7.13 -17.17 -10.33
N PRO A 359 -7.01 -18.28 -11.08
CA PRO A 359 -7.02 -19.68 -10.61
C PRO A 359 -5.64 -20.23 -10.22
N ASP A 360 -4.56 -19.45 -10.35
CA ASP A 360 -3.18 -19.93 -10.12
C ASP A 360 -2.83 -20.17 -8.63
N ARG A 361 -3.74 -19.80 -7.72
CA ARG A 361 -3.62 -19.94 -6.26
C ARG A 361 -2.37 -19.27 -5.70
N LYS A 362 -1.90 -18.20 -6.34
CA LYS A 362 -0.77 -17.44 -5.82
C LYS A 362 -1.17 -16.74 -4.52
N VAL A 363 -0.46 -17.05 -3.45
CA VAL A 363 -0.70 -16.51 -2.10
C VAL A 363 0.12 -15.24 -1.89
N TYR A 364 -0.53 -14.22 -1.35
CA TYR A 364 0.08 -12.98 -0.90
C TYR A 364 -0.10 -12.83 0.60
N TYR A 365 1.02 -12.69 1.31
CA TYR A 365 1.08 -12.52 2.76
C TYR A 365 1.12 -11.03 3.14
N PRO A 366 0.64 -10.69 4.33
CA PRO A 366 0.48 -9.30 4.75
C PRO A 366 1.82 -8.66 5.10
N ASN A 367 1.82 -7.33 5.16
CA ASN A 367 2.90 -6.50 5.70
C ASN A 367 4.27 -6.74 5.04
N GLY A 368 4.26 -7.15 3.77
CA GLY A 368 5.47 -7.45 2.99
C GLY A 368 6.19 -8.73 3.41
N GLY A 369 5.56 -9.56 4.24
CA GLY A 369 6.11 -10.83 4.71
C GLY A 369 6.00 -11.97 3.69
N TYR A 370 6.54 -13.13 4.08
CA TYR A 370 6.44 -14.40 3.34
C TYR A 370 5.60 -15.45 4.10
N SER A 371 5.01 -15.04 5.23
CA SER A 371 4.19 -15.84 6.12
C SER A 371 3.16 -14.92 6.78
N ARG A 372 2.27 -15.51 7.58
CA ARG A 372 1.36 -14.77 8.47
C ARG A 372 2.10 -13.80 9.41
N ASP A 373 1.42 -12.78 9.91
CA ASP A 373 1.96 -11.79 10.87
C ASP A 373 1.25 -11.88 12.22
N GLY A 374 1.83 -12.68 13.13
CA GLY A 374 1.31 -12.84 14.49
C GLY A 374 1.73 -11.74 15.48
N ARG A 375 2.04 -10.51 15.02
CA ARG A 375 2.44 -9.40 15.90
C ARG A 375 1.55 -8.18 15.78
N ASN A 376 1.15 -7.83 14.56
CA ASN A 376 0.45 -6.57 14.29
C ASN A 376 -1.07 -6.78 14.31
N ASN A 377 -1.82 -5.85 14.93
CA ASN A 377 -3.28 -5.82 14.86
C ASN A 377 -3.81 -5.08 13.60
N ALA A 378 -2.95 -4.95 12.60
CA ALA A 378 -3.24 -4.38 11.31
C ALA A 378 -2.36 -5.04 10.25
N GLU A 379 -2.99 -5.52 9.20
CA GLU A 379 -2.34 -6.29 8.15
C GLU A 379 -2.78 -5.78 6.78
N ARG A 380 -1.82 -5.49 5.89
CA ARG A 380 -2.11 -5.09 4.51
C ARG A 380 -1.41 -5.97 3.50
N VAL A 381 -2.18 -6.39 2.49
CA VAL A 381 -1.65 -6.92 1.23
C VAL A 381 -1.88 -5.88 0.15
N ARG A 382 -0.83 -5.52 -0.59
CA ARG A 382 -0.94 -4.75 -1.82
C ARG A 382 -0.23 -5.49 -2.95
N THR A 383 -0.93 -5.68 -4.06
CA THR A 383 -0.43 -6.46 -5.19
C THR A 383 -0.92 -5.87 -6.51
N SER A 384 -0.09 -5.95 -7.55
CA SER A 384 -0.47 -5.45 -8.87
C SER A 384 -1.54 -6.34 -9.52
N THR A 385 -2.39 -5.70 -10.31
CA THR A 385 -3.56 -6.33 -10.94
C THR A 385 -3.62 -6.08 -12.43
N SER A 386 -4.20 -7.04 -13.14
CA SER A 386 -4.63 -6.95 -14.54
C SER A 386 -6.14 -7.11 -14.63
N HIS A 387 -6.74 -6.58 -15.69
CA HIS A 387 -8.16 -6.81 -15.95
C HIS A 387 -8.45 -8.32 -16.05
N GLY A 388 -9.52 -8.77 -15.39
CA GLY A 388 -9.91 -10.18 -15.32
C GLY A 388 -9.24 -10.98 -14.21
N ASP A 389 -8.28 -10.41 -13.47
CA ASP A 389 -7.75 -11.05 -12.27
C ASP A 389 -8.88 -11.28 -11.25
N ARG A 390 -8.84 -12.43 -10.57
CA ARG A 390 -9.75 -12.76 -9.47
C ARG A 390 -8.96 -13.03 -8.22
N PHE A 391 -9.48 -12.59 -7.08
CA PHE A 391 -8.85 -12.78 -5.79
C PHE A 391 -9.86 -13.28 -4.76
N VAL A 392 -9.40 -14.19 -3.90
CA VAL A 392 -10.07 -14.53 -2.64
C VAL A 392 -9.32 -13.80 -1.53
N ILE A 393 -10.01 -12.88 -0.87
CA ILE A 393 -9.56 -12.21 0.34
C ILE A 393 -10.01 -13.07 1.51
N ARG A 394 -9.05 -13.58 2.30
CA ARG A 394 -9.31 -14.48 3.41
C ARG A 394 -8.90 -13.81 4.73
N VAL A 395 -9.80 -13.79 5.70
CA VAL A 395 -9.52 -13.41 7.08
C VAL A 395 -9.70 -14.65 7.95
N LYS A 396 -8.67 -15.04 8.70
CA LYS A 396 -8.70 -16.20 9.59
C LYS A 396 -8.44 -15.77 11.02
N ALA A 397 -9.27 -16.22 11.95
CA ALA A 397 -8.94 -16.16 13.37
C ALA A 397 -7.98 -17.31 13.70
N TYR A 398 -6.69 -17.00 13.78
CA TYR A 398 -5.64 -18.00 14.00
C TYR A 398 -5.65 -18.49 15.44
N ASP A 399 -5.62 -17.54 16.39
CA ASP A 399 -5.66 -17.80 17.81
C ASP A 399 -6.30 -16.60 18.53
N LEU A 400 -7.42 -16.82 19.21
CA LEU A 400 -8.12 -15.77 19.96
C LEU A 400 -8.05 -16.06 21.46
N SER A 401 -7.59 -15.07 22.21
CA SER A 401 -7.76 -15.00 23.67
C SER A 401 -9.20 -14.67 24.07
N SER A 402 -9.91 -13.93 23.21
CA SER A 402 -11.31 -13.55 23.35
C SER A 402 -12.25 -14.64 22.80
N GLN A 403 -13.52 -14.65 23.23
CA GLN A 403 -14.53 -15.55 22.67
C GLN A 403 -14.73 -15.33 21.16
N TYR A 404 -14.70 -14.07 20.75
CA TYR A 404 -14.70 -13.62 19.37
C TYR A 404 -13.91 -12.31 19.28
N GLN A 405 -13.45 -11.97 18.09
CA GLN A 405 -12.90 -10.65 17.78
C GLN A 405 -13.75 -10.01 16.68
N THR A 406 -13.99 -8.70 16.76
CA THR A 406 -14.55 -7.95 15.63
C THR A 406 -13.44 -7.37 14.78
N TYR A 407 -13.59 -7.43 13.46
CA TYR A 407 -12.63 -6.83 12.55
C TYR A 407 -13.29 -5.86 11.57
N ALA A 408 -12.48 -4.96 11.04
CA ALA A 408 -12.80 -4.14 9.89
C ALA A 408 -11.84 -4.44 8.74
N LEU A 409 -12.34 -4.33 7.51
CA LEU A 409 -11.56 -4.56 6.31
C LEU A 409 -11.89 -3.47 5.29
N SER A 410 -10.87 -2.95 4.64
CA SER A 410 -10.99 -2.11 3.44
C SER A 410 -10.26 -2.81 2.31
N ALA A 411 -10.92 -3.04 1.18
CA ALA A 411 -10.30 -3.49 -0.05
C ALA A 411 -10.56 -2.45 -1.14
N VAL A 412 -9.50 -1.96 -1.76
CA VAL A 412 -9.54 -0.92 -2.80
C VAL A 412 -8.83 -1.42 -4.04
N GLY A 413 -9.44 -1.17 -5.19
CA GLY A 413 -8.86 -1.48 -6.49
C GLY A 413 -9.83 -1.12 -7.61
N CYS A 414 -9.64 -1.70 -8.78
CA CYS A 414 -10.66 -1.69 -9.83
C CYS A 414 -11.61 -2.88 -9.63
N LEU A 415 -12.30 -2.95 -8.49
CA LEU A 415 -13.19 -4.07 -8.13
C LEU A 415 -14.46 -4.05 -9.00
N GLY A 416 -14.82 -5.20 -9.55
CA GLY A 416 -16.07 -5.45 -10.27
C GLY A 416 -16.81 -6.68 -9.74
N ASP A 417 -17.88 -7.07 -10.43
CA ASP A 417 -18.69 -8.23 -10.05
C ASP A 417 -17.85 -9.53 -10.09
N PRO A 418 -17.76 -10.29 -8.99
CA PRO A 418 -17.02 -11.55 -8.95
C PRO A 418 -17.70 -12.68 -9.74
N ARG A 419 -18.97 -12.53 -10.14
CA ARG A 419 -19.67 -13.51 -10.98
C ARG A 419 -18.98 -13.59 -12.35
N PRO A 420 -18.81 -14.79 -12.92
CA PRO A 420 -18.40 -14.91 -14.31
C PRO A 420 -19.37 -14.10 -15.18
N PRO A 421 -18.90 -13.37 -16.21
CA PRO A 421 -19.82 -12.75 -17.16
C PRO A 421 -20.75 -13.83 -17.71
N GLU A 422 -22.05 -13.54 -17.80
CA GLU A 422 -23.01 -14.45 -18.44
C GLU A 422 -22.48 -14.83 -19.83
N PRO A 423 -22.61 -16.10 -20.25
CA PRO A 423 -22.15 -16.52 -21.56
C PRO A 423 -22.88 -15.72 -22.63
N THR A 424 -22.20 -14.77 -23.25
CA THR A 424 -22.69 -14.06 -24.43
C THR A 424 -22.81 -15.06 -25.57
N ASN A 425 -24.01 -15.20 -26.14
CA ASN A 425 -24.34 -16.07 -27.27
C ASN A 425 -23.65 -15.69 -28.61
N GLU A 426 -22.57 -14.90 -28.59
CA GLU A 426 -21.70 -14.75 -29.74
C GLU A 426 -20.72 -15.93 -29.78
N PRO A 427 -20.54 -16.60 -30.95
CA PRO A 427 -19.51 -17.61 -31.09
C PRO A 427 -18.15 -16.95 -30.96
N THR A 428 -17.65 -16.90 -29.73
CA THR A 428 -16.28 -16.51 -29.41
C THR A 428 -15.38 -17.62 -29.96
N PRO A 429 -14.33 -17.30 -30.75
CA PRO A 429 -13.35 -18.29 -31.14
C PRO A 429 -12.81 -18.97 -29.88
N ALA A 430 -12.76 -20.29 -29.88
CA ALA A 430 -12.31 -21.07 -28.73
C ALA A 430 -11.02 -20.46 -28.13
N PRO A 431 -10.93 -20.33 -26.80
CA PRO A 431 -9.75 -19.77 -26.17
C PRO A 431 -8.54 -20.60 -26.60
N THR A 432 -7.59 -19.97 -27.28
CA THR A 432 -6.32 -20.58 -27.62
C THR A 432 -5.63 -20.93 -26.31
N ALA A 433 -5.70 -22.20 -25.93
CA ALA A 433 -5.07 -22.72 -24.74
C ALA A 433 -3.59 -22.31 -24.74
N PHE A 434 -3.12 -21.71 -23.65
CA PHE A 434 -1.68 -21.54 -23.47
C PHE A 434 -1.03 -22.93 -23.53
N PRO A 435 0.04 -23.10 -24.33
CA PRO A 435 0.59 -24.42 -24.56
C PRO A 435 1.20 -24.97 -23.26
N LYS A 436 0.95 -26.27 -22.99
CA LYS A 436 1.63 -27.02 -21.92
C LYS A 436 3.16 -27.10 -22.13
N ASN A 437 3.63 -26.76 -23.33
CA ASN A 437 5.01 -26.83 -23.83
C ASN A 437 5.57 -25.44 -24.18
N ILE A 438 6.87 -25.37 -24.47
CA ILE A 438 7.49 -24.20 -25.12
C ILE A 438 7.17 -24.22 -26.61
N GLU A 439 6.71 -23.11 -27.17
CA GLU A 439 6.32 -22.99 -28.59
C GLU A 439 6.80 -21.67 -29.18
N THR A 440 7.04 -21.65 -30.48
CA THR A 440 7.33 -20.43 -31.24
C THR A 440 6.05 -19.88 -31.87
N THR A 441 5.99 -18.57 -32.08
CA THR A 441 4.79 -17.93 -32.68
C THR A 441 4.59 -18.27 -34.16
N LYS A 442 5.63 -18.72 -34.86
CA LYS A 442 5.62 -19.21 -36.24
C LYS A 442 6.41 -20.51 -36.36
N THR A 443 6.18 -21.25 -37.44
CA THR A 443 6.95 -22.44 -37.84
C THR A 443 7.94 -22.18 -38.97
N LYS A 444 7.89 -21.00 -39.58
CA LYS A 444 8.83 -20.50 -40.59
C LYS A 444 9.20 -19.05 -40.27
N TYR A 445 10.48 -18.73 -40.38
CA TYR A 445 11.01 -17.37 -40.19
C TYR A 445 11.98 -17.03 -41.31
N ASP A 446 12.07 -15.75 -41.65
CA ASP A 446 13.12 -15.24 -42.52
C ASP A 446 14.45 -15.11 -41.75
N LEU A 447 15.58 -15.08 -42.46
CA LEU A 447 16.90 -14.82 -41.84
C LEU A 447 16.88 -13.50 -41.06
N GLY A 448 17.33 -13.55 -39.80
CA GLY A 448 17.37 -12.39 -38.90
C GLY A 448 16.00 -11.90 -38.42
N GLU A 449 14.90 -12.58 -38.77
CA GLU A 449 13.57 -12.23 -38.29
C GLU A 449 13.46 -12.50 -36.78
N SER A 450 12.92 -11.54 -36.01
CA SER A 450 12.74 -11.72 -34.57
C SER A 450 11.87 -12.95 -34.25
N ILE A 451 12.39 -13.85 -33.42
CA ILE A 451 11.69 -15.08 -33.01
C ILE A 451 11.06 -14.85 -31.63
N THR A 452 9.76 -15.09 -31.50
CA THR A 452 9.08 -15.05 -30.19
C THR A 452 8.75 -16.47 -29.75
N ALA A 453 9.20 -16.83 -28.55
CA ALA A 453 8.83 -18.08 -27.89
C ALA A 453 7.91 -17.84 -26.68
N VAL A 454 6.93 -18.70 -26.52
CA VAL A 454 5.93 -18.70 -25.44
C VAL A 454 6.04 -20.02 -24.70
N PHE A 455 6.04 -20.01 -23.36
CA PHE A 455 6.15 -21.25 -22.59
C PHE A 455 5.43 -21.17 -21.24
N ALA A 456 4.91 -22.32 -20.79
CA ALA A 456 4.36 -22.51 -19.46
C ALA A 456 5.44 -23.06 -18.49
N ASN A 457 6.07 -22.18 -17.72
CA ASN A 457 6.74 -22.53 -16.46
C ASN A 457 6.58 -21.36 -15.47
N PRO A 458 5.69 -21.46 -14.47
CA PRO A 458 5.35 -20.32 -13.61
C PRO A 458 6.43 -19.96 -12.58
N ASN A 459 7.46 -20.80 -12.35
CA ASN A 459 8.55 -20.52 -11.40
C ASN A 459 9.89 -21.13 -11.87
N PRO A 460 10.61 -20.51 -12.81
CA PRO A 460 11.94 -20.97 -13.19
C PRO A 460 12.93 -20.92 -12.01
N THR A 461 13.79 -21.93 -11.88
CA THR A 461 14.83 -21.93 -10.84
C THR A 461 16.05 -21.09 -11.26
N LYS A 462 16.94 -20.81 -10.30
CA LYS A 462 18.10 -19.93 -10.55
C LYS A 462 19.14 -20.43 -11.56
N ASN A 463 19.00 -21.67 -12.01
CA ASN A 463 19.87 -22.28 -13.00
C ASN A 463 19.13 -22.52 -14.33
N GLU A 464 17.95 -21.92 -14.56
CA GLU A 464 17.16 -22.19 -15.76
C GLU A 464 17.21 -21.05 -16.78
N PHE A 465 17.36 -21.39 -18.06
CA PHE A 465 17.42 -20.42 -19.16
C PHE A 465 16.81 -20.98 -20.45
N ILE A 466 16.55 -20.11 -21.42
CA ILE A 466 15.96 -20.46 -22.72
C ILE A 466 16.98 -20.21 -23.81
N ALA A 467 17.11 -21.14 -24.75
CA ALA A 467 18.06 -21.02 -25.85
C ALA A 467 17.52 -21.60 -27.16
N ILE A 468 18.03 -21.08 -28.27
CA ILE A 468 17.80 -21.60 -29.63
C ILE A 468 18.98 -22.47 -30.05
N TYR A 469 18.68 -23.65 -30.57
CA TYR A 469 19.64 -24.56 -31.19
C TYR A 469 19.12 -25.13 -32.50
N ARG A 470 20.02 -25.63 -33.36
CA ARG A 470 19.65 -26.47 -34.50
C ARG A 470 18.89 -27.72 -34.04
N SER A 471 17.89 -28.10 -34.81
CA SER A 471 17.11 -29.32 -34.58
C SER A 471 18.04 -30.54 -34.69
N GLY A 472 17.91 -31.48 -33.75
CA GLY A 472 18.75 -32.69 -33.70
C GLY A 472 20.05 -32.56 -32.88
N VAL A 473 20.32 -31.40 -32.26
CA VAL A 473 21.52 -31.20 -31.42
C VAL A 473 21.48 -32.00 -30.09
N GLU A 474 20.30 -32.44 -29.68
CA GLU A 474 20.08 -33.10 -28.39
C GLU A 474 20.56 -34.55 -28.44
N SER A 475 21.39 -34.93 -27.48
CA SER A 475 21.84 -36.31 -27.32
C SER A 475 20.67 -37.22 -26.89
N GLY A 476 20.83 -38.53 -27.10
CA GLY A 476 19.87 -39.54 -26.60
C GLY A 476 19.67 -39.52 -25.08
N SER A 477 20.57 -38.87 -24.32
CA SER A 477 20.49 -38.66 -22.87
C SER A 477 19.71 -37.40 -22.46
N GLY A 478 19.11 -36.65 -23.40
CA GLY A 478 18.30 -35.47 -23.10
C GLY A 478 19.14 -34.24 -22.71
N THR A 479 20.30 -34.07 -23.34
CA THR A 479 21.23 -32.97 -23.05
C THR A 479 21.67 -32.27 -24.33
N VAL A 480 22.09 -31.00 -24.24
CA VAL A 480 22.63 -30.22 -25.36
C VAL A 480 24.02 -29.66 -25.02
N PRO A 481 24.93 -29.52 -26.00
CA PRO A 481 26.29 -29.03 -25.79
C PRO A 481 26.32 -27.53 -25.44
N PHE A 482 27.46 -27.07 -24.91
CA PHE A 482 27.72 -25.65 -24.74
C PHE A 482 27.78 -24.91 -26.08
N GLY A 483 27.30 -23.65 -26.07
CA GLY A 483 27.13 -22.81 -27.27
C GLY A 483 25.69 -22.84 -27.76
N THR A 484 25.14 -21.69 -28.12
CA THR A 484 23.73 -21.50 -28.56
C THR A 484 23.70 -20.50 -29.70
N THR A 485 22.66 -20.52 -30.54
CA THR A 485 22.48 -19.47 -31.56
C THR A 485 22.06 -18.13 -30.93
N ASP A 486 21.12 -18.16 -29.99
CA ASP A 486 20.73 -17.01 -29.14
C ASP A 486 20.12 -17.58 -27.83
N TRP A 487 20.17 -16.81 -26.74
CA TRP A 487 19.71 -17.26 -25.42
C TRP A 487 19.20 -16.11 -24.54
N ALA A 488 18.37 -16.45 -23.55
CA ALA A 488 17.78 -15.51 -22.59
C ALA A 488 17.55 -16.16 -21.22
N PHE A 489 17.71 -15.39 -20.15
CA PHE A 489 17.45 -15.89 -18.78
C PHE A 489 15.95 -15.98 -18.51
N SER A 490 15.54 -17.10 -17.91
CA SER A 490 14.19 -17.27 -17.39
C SER A 490 14.09 -16.65 -15.99
N CYS A 491 12.98 -15.98 -15.67
CA CYS A 491 12.87 -15.18 -14.44
C CYS A 491 12.92 -16.06 -13.18
N GLY A 492 14.14 -16.19 -12.63
CA GLY A 492 14.49 -16.94 -11.42
C GLY A 492 16.01 -16.99 -11.12
N THR A 493 16.88 -16.49 -12.01
CA THR A 493 18.35 -16.59 -11.91
C THR A 493 19.06 -15.42 -11.23
N LYS A 494 20.34 -15.65 -10.87
CA LYS A 494 21.14 -14.95 -9.85
C LYS A 494 21.58 -13.51 -10.18
N THR A 495 21.10 -12.88 -11.26
CA THR A 495 21.61 -11.58 -11.76
C THR A 495 20.53 -10.72 -12.44
N CYS A 496 19.36 -10.54 -11.84
CA CYS A 496 18.35 -9.59 -12.34
C CYS A 496 18.77 -8.10 -12.30
N ALA A 497 20.02 -7.77 -11.96
CA ALA A 497 20.63 -6.46 -12.23
C ALA A 497 22.17 -6.55 -12.19
N SER A 498 22.84 -6.92 -13.29
CA SER A 498 24.21 -6.45 -13.61
C SER A 498 24.79 -7.02 -14.93
N SER A 499 24.21 -6.71 -16.08
CA SER A 499 24.97 -6.58 -17.35
C SER A 499 24.07 -6.07 -18.47
N SER A 500 24.63 -5.22 -19.33
CA SER A 500 23.93 -4.49 -20.39
C SER A 500 23.38 -5.34 -21.55
N ASN A 501 23.58 -6.68 -21.54
CA ASN A 501 23.26 -7.56 -22.66
C ASN A 501 22.36 -8.77 -22.30
N THR A 502 21.59 -8.72 -21.20
CA THR A 502 20.69 -9.83 -20.81
C THR A 502 19.26 -9.58 -21.29
N LYS A 503 18.73 -10.43 -22.19
CA LYS A 503 17.33 -10.41 -22.65
C LYS A 503 16.42 -11.01 -21.57
N MET A 504 15.43 -10.24 -21.09
CA MET A 504 14.54 -10.66 -19.99
C MET A 504 13.29 -11.39 -20.50
N VAL A 505 12.99 -12.54 -19.90
CA VAL A 505 11.67 -13.19 -20.04
C VAL A 505 10.60 -12.36 -19.32
N LYS A 506 9.59 -11.91 -20.06
CA LYS A 506 8.41 -11.20 -19.50
C LYS A 506 7.17 -12.07 -19.69
N LYS A 507 6.49 -12.46 -18.60
CA LYS A 507 5.16 -13.10 -18.62
C LYS A 507 5.08 -14.38 -19.50
N GLY A 508 6.04 -15.31 -19.36
CA GLY A 508 6.05 -16.56 -20.14
C GLY A 508 6.34 -16.39 -21.63
N ARG A 509 6.88 -15.22 -22.03
CA ARG A 509 7.29 -14.90 -23.39
C ARG A 509 8.73 -14.39 -23.40
N VAL A 510 9.48 -14.81 -24.40
CA VAL A 510 10.81 -14.29 -24.75
C VAL A 510 10.82 -13.89 -26.21
N LYS A 511 11.40 -12.74 -26.51
CA LYS A 511 11.65 -12.27 -27.86
C LYS A 511 13.15 -12.29 -28.12
N PHE A 512 13.57 -13.04 -29.13
CA PHE A 512 14.92 -13.07 -29.66
C PHE A 512 14.96 -12.06 -30.81
N ASP A 513 15.29 -10.80 -30.48
CA ASP A 513 15.15 -9.68 -31.43
C ASP A 513 15.99 -9.85 -32.70
N ASP A 514 17.17 -10.46 -32.59
CA ASP A 514 18.13 -10.65 -33.68
C ASP A 514 17.88 -11.94 -34.50
N GLY A 515 16.89 -12.75 -34.11
CA GLY A 515 16.52 -13.97 -34.82
C GLY A 515 17.66 -14.99 -34.96
N VAL A 516 17.72 -15.65 -36.12
CA VAL A 516 18.78 -16.59 -36.50
C VAL A 516 19.28 -16.24 -37.90
N ASN A 517 20.61 -16.18 -38.06
CA ASN A 517 21.27 -15.69 -39.28
C ASN A 517 21.77 -16.80 -40.23
N GLU A 518 21.37 -18.05 -39.99
CA GLU A 518 21.72 -19.20 -40.83
C GLU A 518 20.49 -20.03 -41.19
N GLU A 519 20.39 -20.46 -42.45
CA GLU A 519 19.29 -21.33 -42.89
C GLU A 519 19.37 -22.71 -42.23
N GLY A 520 18.20 -23.27 -41.91
CA GLY A 520 18.08 -24.60 -41.31
C GLY A 520 16.88 -24.76 -40.40
N ASP A 521 16.77 -25.94 -39.81
CA ASP A 521 15.73 -26.27 -38.82
C ASP A 521 16.26 -26.06 -37.40
N TYR A 522 15.46 -25.42 -36.55
CA TYR A 522 15.82 -25.03 -35.20
C TYR A 522 14.72 -25.40 -34.20
N ARG A 523 15.06 -25.37 -32.91
CA ARG A 523 14.15 -25.54 -31.78
C ARG A 523 14.52 -24.56 -30.66
N VAL A 524 13.51 -24.20 -29.87
CA VAL A 524 13.69 -23.46 -28.62
C VAL A 524 13.65 -24.44 -27.45
N PHE A 525 14.60 -24.32 -26.53
CA PHE A 525 14.77 -25.19 -25.38
C PHE A 525 14.64 -24.39 -24.09
N LEU A 526 14.00 -24.98 -23.07
CA LEU A 526 14.19 -24.61 -21.67
C LEU A 526 15.23 -25.56 -21.07
N LEU A 527 16.31 -25.00 -20.56
CA LEU A 527 17.51 -25.71 -20.13
C LEU A 527 17.80 -25.44 -18.66
N LYS A 528 18.39 -26.43 -18.00
CA LYS A 528 19.02 -26.27 -16.68
C LYS A 528 20.54 -26.23 -16.84
N ASP A 529 21.16 -25.25 -16.22
CA ASP A 529 22.61 -25.12 -16.11
C ASP A 529 23.13 -26.15 -15.10
N THR A 530 23.90 -27.10 -15.61
CA THR A 530 24.42 -28.28 -14.93
C THR A 530 25.93 -28.47 -15.13
N GLU A 531 26.66 -27.41 -15.51
CA GLU A 531 28.12 -27.44 -15.75
C GLU A 531 28.54 -28.53 -16.76
N ALA A 532 27.95 -28.50 -17.96
CA ALA A 532 28.20 -29.37 -19.12
C ALA A 532 27.84 -30.86 -18.99
N PRO A 533 27.00 -31.41 -19.91
CA PRO A 533 26.15 -30.73 -20.89
C PRO A 533 24.95 -30.06 -20.22
N TYR A 534 24.25 -29.15 -20.90
CA TYR A 534 23.01 -28.56 -20.36
C TYR A 534 21.88 -29.60 -20.39
N GLN A 535 21.13 -29.69 -19.29
CA GLN A 535 20.01 -30.61 -19.20
C GLN A 535 18.75 -30.01 -19.86
N VAL A 536 18.12 -30.75 -20.76
CA VAL A 536 16.86 -30.33 -21.39
C VAL A 536 15.69 -30.55 -20.44
N ILE A 537 14.98 -29.47 -20.10
CA ILE A 537 13.74 -29.53 -19.31
C ILE A 537 12.54 -29.68 -20.24
N LYS A 538 12.45 -28.81 -21.26
CA LYS A 538 11.39 -28.83 -22.30
C LYS A 538 11.95 -28.33 -23.63
N LYS A 539 11.33 -28.71 -24.75
CA LYS A 539 11.70 -28.26 -26.11
C LYS A 539 10.48 -28.01 -26.98
N SER A 540 10.62 -27.11 -27.95
CA SER A 540 9.55 -26.75 -28.88
C SER A 540 9.45 -27.75 -30.03
N ARG A 541 8.36 -27.64 -30.81
CA ARG A 541 8.33 -28.17 -32.17
C ARG A 541 9.42 -27.48 -33.02
N PRO A 542 9.97 -28.16 -34.04
CA PRO A 542 10.95 -27.55 -34.92
C PRO A 542 10.32 -26.42 -35.74
N PHE A 543 11.12 -25.41 -36.07
CA PHE A 543 10.78 -24.34 -37.00
C PHE A 543 11.93 -24.15 -38.01
N SER A 544 11.62 -23.73 -39.23
CA SER A 544 12.62 -23.52 -40.28
C SER A 544 12.96 -22.04 -40.46
N VAL A 545 14.23 -21.74 -40.73
CA VAL A 545 14.70 -20.41 -41.12
C VAL A 545 15.24 -20.49 -42.56
N SER A 546 14.77 -19.60 -43.44
CA SER A 546 15.16 -19.58 -44.86
C SER A 546 15.16 -18.15 -45.41
N LYS A 547 15.85 -17.87 -46.53
CA LYS A 547 15.67 -16.60 -47.25
C LYS A 547 14.23 -16.47 -47.78
N SER A 548 13.62 -15.29 -47.66
CA SER A 548 12.30 -15.03 -48.23
C SER A 548 12.35 -15.25 -49.74
N SER A 549 11.47 -16.10 -50.28
CA SER A 549 11.26 -16.19 -51.72
C SER A 549 10.45 -14.97 -52.17
N SER A 550 11.10 -13.97 -52.78
CA SER A 550 10.39 -12.88 -53.45
C SER A 550 9.59 -13.43 -54.63
N SER A 551 8.27 -13.43 -54.49
CA SER A 551 7.36 -13.55 -55.63
C SER A 551 7.61 -12.38 -56.59
N GLY A 552 7.72 -12.71 -57.88
CA GLY A 552 8.30 -11.88 -58.93
C GLY A 552 7.79 -10.44 -59.01
N VAL A 553 8.73 -9.52 -59.08
CA VAL A 553 8.52 -8.17 -59.61
C VAL A 553 8.28 -8.32 -61.12
N HIS A 554 7.03 -8.13 -61.54
CA HIS A 554 6.73 -7.81 -62.92
C HIS A 554 7.31 -6.42 -63.22
N THR A 555 8.38 -6.36 -64.02
CA THR A 555 8.81 -5.14 -64.68
C THR A 555 7.77 -4.74 -65.73
N GLY A 556 6.99 -3.71 -65.44
CA GLY A 556 6.10 -3.01 -66.36
C GLY A 556 6.56 -1.56 -66.53
N ILE A 557 6.81 -1.18 -67.77
CA ILE A 557 7.45 0.04 -68.28
C ILE A 557 6.40 1.15 -68.57
N MET A 558 6.76 2.42 -68.25
CA MET A 558 6.28 3.74 -68.75
C MET A 558 4.76 4.09 -68.70
N PHE A 559 4.30 5.34 -68.54
CA PHE A 559 4.72 6.65 -69.08
C PHE A 559 4.33 7.85 -68.18
N ASP A 560 5.00 8.99 -68.43
CA ASP A 560 4.68 10.38 -68.08
C ASP A 560 3.20 10.78 -68.26
N VAL A 561 2.66 11.63 -67.36
CA VAL A 561 2.45 13.10 -67.49
C VAL A 561 2.23 13.69 -66.10
#